data_AF-A0A7S9GZP9-F1
#
_entry.id   AF-A0A7S9GZP9-F1
#
_cell.length_a   1.000
_cell.length_b   1.000
_cell.length_c   1.000
_cell.angle_alpha   90.00
_cell.angle_beta   90.00
_cell.angle_gamma   90.00
#
_symmetry.space_group_name_H-M   'P 1'
#
loop_
_entity.id
_entity.type
_entity.pdbx_description
1 polymer ?
#
loop_
_entity_poly.entity_id
_entity_poly.type
_entity_poly.pdbx_seq_one_letter_code
_entity_poly.pdbx_strand_id
1 'polypeptide(L)'
;MAQILKFPAKKIEPVTVRNGSKHRISVEVLDDVRPRRIRWRVQFEIQEAAGFAALKGFTDSAVAYGYRHRFQVSSTRAVQRFVAETSSLVAAGKIAIWIDGLQVQPRVVRSA
;
A
#
# COMPACT_ATOMS: atom_id res chain seq x y z
N MET A 1 33.39 -12.76 -2.85
CA MET A 1 32.65 -12.34 -4.07
C MET A 1 31.18 -12.19 -3.69
N ALA A 2 30.61 -10.98 -3.77
CA ALA A 2 29.23 -10.74 -3.34
C ALA A 2 28.24 -11.09 -4.46
N GLN A 3 27.28 -11.96 -4.18
CA GLN A 3 26.16 -12.25 -5.10
C GLN A 3 25.22 -11.05 -5.14
N ILE A 4 25.02 -10.48 -6.33
CA ILE A 4 24.00 -9.46 -6.56
C ILE A 4 22.64 -10.16 -6.49
N LEU A 5 21.93 -9.94 -5.37
CA LEU A 5 20.54 -10.36 -5.22
C LEU A 5 19.69 -9.62 -6.27
N LYS A 6 19.31 -10.32 -7.33
CA LYS A 6 18.35 -9.81 -8.33
C LYS A 6 16.98 -9.80 -7.68
N PHE A 7 16.55 -8.62 -7.22
CA PHE A 7 15.18 -8.42 -6.79
C PHE A 7 14.24 -8.59 -8.00
N PRO A 8 13.16 -9.38 -7.89
CA PRO A 8 12.21 -9.52 -8.97
C PRO A 8 11.56 -8.16 -9.24
N ALA A 9 11.83 -7.61 -10.43
CA ALA A 9 11.13 -6.43 -10.94
C ALA A 9 9.67 -6.81 -11.19
N LYS A 10 8.83 -6.68 -10.15
CA LYS A 10 7.38 -6.79 -10.29
C LYS A 10 6.93 -5.63 -11.16
N LYS A 11 6.70 -5.92 -12.45
CA LYS A 11 5.98 -5.02 -13.35
C LYS A 11 4.55 -4.89 -12.86
N ILE A 12 4.34 -3.93 -11.98
CA ILE A 12 3.01 -3.42 -11.65
C ILE A 12 2.72 -2.41 -12.75
N GLU A 13 1.71 -2.69 -13.58
CA GLU A 13 1.27 -1.68 -14.54
C GLU A 13 0.78 -0.44 -13.80
N PRO A 14 1.11 0.76 -14.30
CA PRO A 14 0.94 2.01 -13.58
C PRO A 14 -0.54 2.22 -13.23
N VAL A 15 -0.82 2.41 -11.94
CA VAL A 15 -2.09 3.02 -11.53
C VAL A 15 -2.11 4.40 -12.15
N THR A 16 -3.08 4.66 -13.02
CA THR A 16 -3.26 5.98 -13.66
C THR A 16 -3.80 6.96 -12.61
N VAL A 17 -2.92 7.47 -11.77
CA VAL A 17 -3.23 8.55 -10.85
C VAL A 17 -3.14 9.85 -11.64
N ARG A 18 -4.22 10.64 -11.65
CA ARG A 18 -4.18 12.00 -12.24
C ARG A 18 -3.09 12.79 -11.51
N ASN A 19 -2.18 13.45 -12.22
CA ASN A 19 -1.11 14.18 -11.58
C ASN A 19 -1.69 15.29 -10.69
N GLY A 20 -1.42 15.24 -9.38
CA GLY A 20 -1.99 16.15 -8.39
C GLY A 20 -0.98 16.49 -7.30
N SER A 21 -1.20 17.63 -6.63
CA SER A 21 -0.36 18.09 -5.52
C SER A 21 -0.68 17.38 -4.19
N LYS A 22 -1.82 16.70 -4.11
CA LYS A 22 -2.22 15.85 -2.98
C LYS A 22 -3.11 14.72 -3.46
N HIS A 23 -2.89 13.54 -2.88
CA HIS A 23 -3.70 12.35 -3.09
C HIS A 23 -4.25 11.85 -1.76
N ARG A 24 -5.52 11.45 -1.75
CA ARG A 24 -6.14 10.79 -0.62
C ARG A 24 -5.94 9.29 -0.75
N ILE A 25 -5.21 8.70 0.17
CA ILE A 25 -5.04 7.24 0.24
C ILE A 25 -5.93 6.70 1.36
N SER A 26 -6.57 5.57 1.09
CA SER A 26 -7.20 4.74 2.12
C SER A 26 -6.63 3.33 2.07
N VAL A 27 -6.38 2.74 3.23
CA VAL A 27 -5.84 1.37 3.34
C VAL A 27 -6.68 0.59 4.33
N GLU A 28 -7.01 -0.64 3.97
CA GLU A 28 -7.71 -1.59 4.81
C GLU A 28 -6.89 -2.88 4.87
N VAL A 29 -6.68 -3.41 6.06
CA VAL A 29 -5.98 -4.69 6.25
C VAL A 29 -7.02 -5.79 6.27
N LEU A 30 -6.87 -6.76 5.37
CA LEU A 30 -7.81 -7.85 5.13
C LEU A 30 -7.25 -9.22 5.57
N ASP A 31 -6.03 -9.27 6.11
CA ASP A 31 -5.40 -10.53 6.52
C ASP A 31 -6.01 -11.03 7.84
N ASP A 32 -6.89 -12.03 7.75
CA ASP A 32 -7.55 -12.66 8.89
C ASP A 32 -6.61 -13.54 9.74
N VAL A 33 -5.48 -13.97 9.18
CA VAL A 33 -4.55 -14.90 9.85
C VAL A 33 -3.56 -14.16 10.73
N ARG A 34 -2.99 -13.06 10.22
CA ARG A 34 -1.94 -12.28 10.90
C ARG A 34 -2.13 -10.76 10.71
N PRO A 35 -3.28 -10.18 11.12
CA PRO A 35 -3.61 -8.78 10.87
C PRO A 35 -2.58 -7.82 11.46
N ARG A 36 -2.10 -8.08 12.69
CA ARG A 36 -1.08 -7.25 13.35
C ARG A 36 0.21 -7.18 12.54
N ARG A 37 0.68 -8.31 12.01
CA ARG A 37 1.92 -8.36 11.22
C ARG A 37 1.80 -7.56 9.93
N ILE A 38 0.64 -7.63 9.27
CA ILE A 38 0.40 -6.86 8.05
C ILE A 38 0.27 -5.38 8.36
N ARG A 39 -0.43 -5.01 9.44
CA ARG A 39 -0.48 -3.63 9.92
C ARG A 39 0.92 -3.06 10.18
N TRP A 40 1.82 -3.80 10.85
CA TRP A 40 3.21 -3.38 11.06
C TRP A 40 3.96 -3.10 9.74
N ARG A 41 3.76 -3.94 8.71
CA ARG A 41 4.35 -3.70 7.38
C ARG A 41 3.77 -2.46 6.72
N VAL A 42 2.45 -2.32 6.73
CA VAL A 42 1.75 -1.17 6.14
C VAL A 42 2.11 0.13 6.85
N GLN A 43 2.34 0.10 8.17
CA GLN A 43 2.75 1.26 8.95
C GLN A 43 4.05 1.86 8.40
N PHE A 44 5.04 1.02 8.09
CA PHE A 44 6.31 1.47 7.53
C PHE A 44 6.09 2.18 6.19
N GLU A 45 5.28 1.60 5.30
CA GLU A 45 4.99 2.19 3.99
C GLU A 45 4.22 3.52 4.09
N ILE A 46 3.28 3.64 5.03
CA ILE A 46 2.57 4.90 5.27
C ILE A 46 3.53 5.97 5.78
N GLN A 47 4.43 5.61 6.70
CA GLN A 47 5.40 6.54 7.27
C GLN A 47 6.39 7.03 6.21
N GLU A 48 6.87 6.14 5.33
CA GLU A 48 7.74 6.52 4.21
C GLU A 48 7.02 7.42 3.19
N ALA A 49 5.73 7.21 2.97
CA ALA A 49 4.97 7.96 1.97
C ALA A 49 4.46 9.33 2.46
N ALA A 50 4.11 9.44 3.75
CA ALA A 50 3.38 10.60 4.29
C ALA A 50 3.86 11.06 5.69
N GLY A 51 4.92 10.46 6.22
CA GLY A 51 5.49 10.80 7.52
C GLY A 51 4.73 10.23 8.72
N PHE A 52 5.28 10.44 9.92
CA PHE A 52 4.76 9.85 11.16
C PHE A 52 3.33 10.31 11.50
N ALA A 53 2.99 11.57 11.20
CA ALA A 53 1.65 12.10 11.46
C ALA A 53 0.53 11.35 10.70
N ALA A 54 0.86 10.72 9.56
CA ALA A 54 -0.08 9.94 8.77
C ALA A 54 -0.48 8.62 9.43
N LEU A 55 0.21 8.19 10.49
CA LEU A 55 -0.12 6.99 11.27
C LEU A 55 -1.20 7.22 12.33
N LYS A 56 -1.67 8.47 12.51
CA LYS A 56 -2.67 8.79 13.54
C LYS A 56 -3.93 7.94 13.34
N GLY A 57 -4.23 7.10 14.33
CA GLY A 57 -5.38 6.19 14.30
C GLY A 57 -5.12 4.82 13.67
N PHE A 58 -3.91 4.55 13.16
CA PHE A 58 -3.55 3.26 12.56
C PHE A 58 -3.05 2.25 13.60
N THR A 59 -3.94 1.85 14.52
CA THR A 59 -3.63 0.96 15.64
C THR A 59 -3.99 -0.50 15.34
N ASP A 60 -3.44 -1.43 16.13
CA ASP A 60 -3.81 -2.85 16.09
C ASP A 60 -5.32 -3.05 16.33
N SER A 61 -5.89 -2.29 17.27
CA SER A 61 -7.33 -2.34 17.59
C SER A 61 -8.18 -1.88 16.42
N ALA A 62 -7.84 -0.75 15.80
CA ALA A 62 -8.58 -0.24 14.64
C ALA A 62 -8.58 -1.26 13.50
N VAL A 63 -7.41 -1.83 13.18
CA VAL A 63 -7.30 -2.88 12.15
C VAL A 63 -8.12 -4.12 12.49
N ALA A 64 -8.15 -4.56 13.75
CA ALA A 64 -8.94 -5.72 14.16
C ALA A 64 -10.46 -5.53 13.93
N TYR A 65 -10.96 -4.30 13.91
CA TYR A 65 -12.35 -3.96 13.61
C TYR A 65 -12.61 -3.67 12.12
N GLY A 66 -11.66 -3.98 11.23
CA GLY A 66 -11.80 -3.69 9.80
C GLY A 66 -11.74 -2.19 9.48
N TYR A 67 -11.10 -1.39 10.33
CA TYR A 67 -11.02 0.05 10.11
C TYR A 67 -10.24 0.38 8.84
N ARG A 68 -10.88 1.16 7.97
CA ARG A 68 -10.23 1.73 6.80
C ARG A 68 -9.47 2.99 7.19
N HIS A 69 -8.14 2.87 7.28
CA HIS A 69 -7.23 3.96 7.57
C HIS A 69 -7.14 4.94 6.41
N ARG A 70 -7.03 6.24 6.69
CA ARG A 70 -7.04 7.30 5.67
C ARG A 70 -5.94 8.31 5.94
N PHE A 71 -5.21 8.69 4.90
CA PHE A 71 -4.16 9.71 4.98
C PHE A 71 -3.98 10.42 3.63
N GLN A 72 -3.18 11.48 3.63
CA GLN A 72 -2.85 12.23 2.41
C GLN A 72 -1.37 12.07 2.06
N VAL A 73 -1.08 12.00 0.76
CA VAL A 73 0.26 11.98 0.21
C VAL A 73 0.43 13.20 -0.69
N SER A 74 1.53 13.94 -0.55
CA SER A 74 1.76 15.24 -1.19
C SER A 74 2.36 15.17 -2.61
N SER A 75 2.56 13.98 -3.17
CA SER A 75 3.05 13.86 -4.55
C SER A 75 2.65 12.55 -5.21
N THR A 76 2.37 12.63 -6.51
CA THR A 76 2.14 11.46 -7.37
C THR A 76 3.30 10.45 -7.28
N ARG A 77 4.55 10.91 -7.18
CA ARG A 77 5.73 10.04 -7.06
C ARG A 77 5.71 9.22 -5.77
N ALA A 78 5.36 9.84 -4.65
CA ALA A 78 5.24 9.13 -3.37
C ALA A 78 4.08 8.11 -3.40
N VAL A 79 2.97 8.43 -4.07
CA VAL A 79 1.88 7.47 -4.30
C VAL A 79 2.35 6.27 -5.12
N GLN A 80 3.07 6.51 -6.22
CA GLN A 80 3.61 5.44 -7.08
C GLN A 80 4.56 4.52 -6.29
N ARG A 81 5.44 5.10 -5.47
CA ARG A 81 6.33 4.32 -4.60
C ARG A 81 5.54 3.50 -3.58
N PHE A 82 4.57 4.12 -2.89
CA PHE A 82 3.70 3.44 -1.94
C PHE A 82 2.98 2.24 -2.56
N VAL A 83 2.42 2.40 -3.77
CA VAL A 83 1.78 1.30 -4.50
C VAL A 83 2.79 0.22 -4.88
N ALA A 84 4.00 0.59 -5.30
CA ALA A 84 5.04 -0.37 -5.66
C ALA A 84 5.42 -1.29 -4.50
N GLU A 85 5.68 -0.73 -3.32
CA GLU A 85 6.08 -1.48 -2.13
C GLU A 85 4.94 -2.34 -1.57
N THR A 86 3.71 -1.83 -1.61
CA THR A 86 2.52 -2.52 -1.09
C THR A 86 1.89 -3.51 -2.07
N SER A 87 2.29 -3.50 -3.35
CA SER A 87 1.74 -4.33 -4.42
C SER A 87 1.67 -5.82 -4.10
N SER A 88 2.69 -6.35 -3.41
CA SER A 88 2.77 -7.75 -3.03
C SER A 88 1.69 -8.15 -2.03
N LEU A 89 1.31 -7.22 -1.15
CA LEU A 89 0.27 -7.41 -0.15
C LEU A 89 -1.12 -7.31 -0.79
N VAL A 90 -1.29 -6.35 -1.72
CA VAL A 90 -2.53 -6.22 -2.52
C VAL A 90 -2.76 -7.46 -3.38
N ALA A 91 -1.74 -7.93 -4.10
CA ALA A 91 -1.83 -9.13 -4.93
C ALA A 91 -2.12 -10.41 -4.12
N ALA A 92 -1.63 -10.47 -2.88
CA ALA A 92 -1.92 -11.56 -1.95
C ALA A 92 -3.27 -11.43 -1.23
N GLY A 93 -4.08 -10.40 -1.54
CA GLY A 93 -5.36 -10.14 -0.89
C GLY A 93 -5.25 -9.75 0.59
N LYS A 94 -4.06 -9.37 1.07
CA LYS A 94 -3.81 -9.07 2.49
C LYS A 94 -4.22 -7.66 2.88
N ILE A 95 -4.31 -6.76 1.89
CA ILE A 95 -4.74 -5.37 2.07
C ILE A 95 -5.54 -4.92 0.85
N ALA A 96 -6.43 -3.95 1.06
CA ALA A 96 -7.04 -3.18 -0.01
C ALA A 96 -6.61 -1.71 0.10
N ILE A 97 -6.35 -1.09 -1.05
CA ILE A 97 -5.89 0.29 -1.15
C ILE A 97 -6.83 1.06 -2.07
N TRP A 98 -7.19 2.28 -1.69
CA TRP A 98 -7.88 3.24 -2.54
C TRP A 98 -7.04 4.50 -2.69
N ILE A 99 -6.94 5.01 -3.91
CA ILE A 99 -6.27 6.28 -4.24
C ILE A 99 -7.31 7.19 -4.87
N ASP A 100 -7.57 8.33 -4.24
CA ASP A 100 -8.58 9.30 -4.68
C ASP A 100 -9.98 8.67 -4.90
N GLY A 101 -10.29 7.65 -4.10
CA GLY A 101 -11.54 6.89 -4.16
C GLY A 101 -11.53 5.70 -5.13
N LEU A 102 -10.50 5.56 -5.97
CA LEU A 102 -10.36 4.43 -6.89
C LEU A 102 -9.61 3.29 -6.21
N GLN A 103 -10.20 2.09 -6.22
CA GLN A 103 -9.57 0.91 -5.64
C GLN A 103 -8.41 0.43 -6.53
N VAL A 104 -7.25 0.22 -5.92
CA VAL A 104 -6.09 -0.40 -6.57
C VAL A 104 -6.37 -1.89 -6.70
N GLN A 105 -6.40 -2.38 -7.93
CA GLN A 105 -6.57 -3.81 -8.22
C GLN A 105 -5.26 -4.42 -8.71
N PRO A 106 -4.89 -5.61 -8.23
CA PRO A 106 -3.79 -6.35 -8.82
C PRO A 106 -4.22 -6.85 -10.20
N ARG A 107 -3.53 -6.43 -11.26
CA ARG A 107 -3.67 -7.06 -12.58
C ARG A 107 -2.94 -8.41 -12.53
N VAL A 108 -3.71 -9.50 -12.44
CA VAL A 108 -3.19 -10.84 -12.65
C VAL A 108 -2.91 -11.00 -14.14
N VAL A 109 -1.67 -10.78 -14.56
CA VAL A 109 -1.23 -11.16 -15.90
C VAL A 109 -1.09 -12.69 -15.88
N ARG A 110 -2.13 -13.41 -16.31
CA ARG A 110 -1.97 -14.82 -16.67
C ARG A 110 -0.97 -14.86 -17.82
N SER A 111 0.26 -15.28 -17.53
CA SER A 111 1.15 -15.77 -18.59
C SER A 111 0.56 -17.11 -19.02
N ALA A 112 0.02 -17.14 -20.24
CA ALA A 112 -0.38 -18.36 -20.91
C ALA A 112 0.87 -19.13 -21.37
#